data_AF-A0A4S2FXI6-F1
#
_entry.id   AF-A0A4S2FXI6-F1
#
_cell.length_a   1.000
_cell.length_b   1.000
_cell.length_c   1.000
_cell.angle_alpha   90.00
_cell.angle_beta   90.00
_cell.angle_gamma   90.00
#
_symmetry.space_group_name_H-M   'P 1'
#
loop_
_entity.id
_entity.type
_entity.pdbx_description
1 polymer ?
#
loop_
_entity_poly.entity_id
_entity_poly.type
_entity_poly.pdbx_seq_one_letter_code
_entity_poly.pdbx_strand_id
1 'polypeptide(L)'
;MERQIYFSEMPVPQEWGNKRIVPLNIKEEVTEENGVKKTGYRADLVPKVEQPLTVDNIVDAAIASEYGEDGQKRILRNMARGNDPEVAAFNSFVNEIREAAKAAGYE
;
A
#
# COMPACT_ATOMS: atom_id res chain seq x y z
N MET A 1 -3.50 1.42 -6.26
CA MET A 1 -2.43 1.90 -5.37
C MET A 1 -1.22 2.29 -6.22
N GLU A 2 -0.30 3.14 -5.74
CA GLU A 2 0.96 3.39 -6.47
C GLU A 2 2.09 2.58 -5.83
N ARG A 3 2.97 1.98 -6.64
CA ARG A 3 4.00 1.04 -6.18
C ARG A 3 5.40 1.56 -6.50
N GLN A 4 6.33 1.37 -5.56
CA GLN A 4 7.77 1.61 -5.73
C GLN A 4 8.12 3.01 -6.25
N ILE A 5 7.41 4.04 -5.76
CA ILE A 5 7.63 5.45 -6.07
C ILE A 5 8.92 5.92 -5.40
N TYR A 6 9.76 6.65 -6.13
CA TYR A 6 11.03 7.16 -5.65
C TYR A 6 10.89 8.50 -4.92
N PHE A 7 11.63 8.66 -3.82
CA PHE A 7 11.72 9.85 -3.00
C PHE A 7 13.19 10.18 -2.69
N SER A 8 13.52 11.48 -2.65
CA SER A 8 14.84 11.94 -2.21
C SER A 8 15.03 11.91 -0.69
N GLU A 9 13.94 11.84 0.07
CA GLU A 9 13.91 11.80 1.53
C GLU A 9 12.97 10.69 1.99
N MET A 10 13.13 10.21 3.23
CA MET A 10 12.29 9.14 3.77
C MET A 10 10.82 9.59 3.77
N PRO A 11 9.92 8.92 3.02
CA PRO A 11 8.55 9.38 2.90
C PRO A 11 7.79 9.15 4.21
N VAL A 12 6.98 10.13 4.58
CA VAL A 12 6.10 10.09 5.75
C VAL A 12 4.63 10.27 5.34
N PRO A 13 3.64 9.88 6.17
CA PRO A 13 2.24 10.07 5.84
C PRO A 13 1.87 11.53 5.49
N GLN A 14 1.38 11.74 4.27
CA GLN A 14 1.04 13.07 3.74
C GLN A 14 -0.44 13.39 3.94
N GLU A 15 -0.78 14.67 4.07
CA GLU A 15 -2.18 15.12 4.22
C GLU A 15 -2.97 15.05 2.90
N TRP A 16 -4.23 14.63 3.01
CA TRP A 16 -5.21 14.67 1.93
C TRP A 16 -6.57 15.07 2.51
N GLY A 17 -6.77 16.37 2.76
CA GLY A 17 -7.96 16.84 3.49
C GLY A 17 -8.06 16.15 4.86
N ASN A 18 -9.17 15.47 5.14
CA ASN A 18 -9.36 14.73 6.39
C ASN A 18 -8.69 13.33 6.39
N LYS A 19 -8.05 12.95 5.29
CA LYS A 19 -7.42 11.64 5.05
C LYS A 19 -5.90 11.77 4.94
N ARG A 20 -5.20 10.65 4.76
CA ARG A 20 -3.75 10.62 4.50
C ARG A 20 -3.40 9.81 3.25
N ILE A 21 -2.24 10.11 2.66
CA ILE A 21 -1.49 9.16 1.83
C ILE A 21 -0.46 8.49 2.74
N VAL A 22 -0.48 7.17 2.82
CA VAL A 22 0.41 6.40 3.71
C VAL A 22 1.47 5.67 2.88
N PRO A 23 2.77 5.97 3.09
CA PRO A 23 3.85 5.18 2.50
C PRO A 23 4.04 3.87 3.28
N LEU A 24 4.17 2.76 2.55
CA LEU A 24 4.49 1.43 3.03
C LEU A 24 5.69 0.85 2.28
N ASN A 25 6.25 -0.26 2.78
CA ASN A 25 7.36 -0.98 2.14
C ASN A 25 8.56 -0.07 1.77
N ILE A 26 8.88 0.88 2.65
CA ILE A 26 9.95 1.86 2.42
C ILE A 26 11.30 1.14 2.37
N LYS A 27 12.03 1.27 1.26
CA LYS A 27 13.38 0.74 1.06
C LYS A 27 14.34 1.86 0.75
N GLU A 28 15.50 1.85 1.40
CA GLU A 28 16.59 2.76 1.07
C GLU A 28 17.32 2.26 -0.19
N GLU A 29 17.54 3.16 -1.15
CA GLU A 29 18.34 2.92 -2.35
C GLU A 29 19.51 3.91 -2.37
N VAL A 30 20.74 3.40 -2.44
CA VAL A 30 21.93 4.23 -2.66
C VAL A 30 22.24 4.23 -4.15
N THR A 31 22.17 5.40 -4.77
CA THR A 31 22.53 5.62 -6.17
C THR A 31 23.81 6.43 -6.26
N GLU A 32 24.61 6.21 -7.29
CA GLU A 32 25.84 6.98 -7.53
C GLU A 32 25.68 7.77 -8.82
N GLU A 33 25.76 9.09 -8.73
CA GLU A 33 25.64 9.99 -9.87
C GLU A 33 26.83 10.95 -9.87
N ASN A 34 27.62 10.94 -10.94
CA ASN A 34 28.86 11.74 -11.08
C ASN A 34 29.86 11.56 -9.92
N GLY A 35 29.97 10.34 -9.38
CA GLY A 35 30.87 10.01 -8.26
C GLY A 35 30.37 10.46 -6.89
N VAL A 36 29.16 11.01 -6.79
CA VAL A 36 28.51 11.37 -5.54
C VAL A 36 27.43 10.34 -5.21
N LYS A 37 27.54 9.72 -4.03
CA LYS A 37 26.50 8.83 -3.50
C LYS A 37 25.30 9.66 -3.05
N LYS A 38 24.12 9.34 -3.57
CA LYS A 38 22.83 9.89 -3.17
C LYS A 38 21.99 8.77 -2.56
N THR A 39 21.54 8.98 -1.33
CA THR A 39 20.55 8.13 -0.70
C THR A 39 19.16 8.58 -1.16
N GLY A 40 18.36 7.66 -1.66
CA GLY A 40 16.95 7.84 -1.96
C GLY A 40 16.13 6.71 -1.35
N TYR A 41 14.81 6.77 -1.52
CA TYR A 41 13.88 5.82 -0.94
C TYR A 41 12.84 5.40 -1.96
N ARG A 42 12.46 4.13 -1.98
CA ARG A 42 11.28 3.65 -2.70
C ARG A 42 10.20 3.22 -1.73
N ALA A 43 8.96 3.62 -2.00
CA ALA A 43 7.81 3.24 -1.19
C ALA A 43 6.57 2.94 -2.04
N ASP A 44 5.68 2.11 -1.50
CA ASP A 44 4.33 1.97 -2.02
C ASP A 44 3.42 3.01 -1.34
N LEU A 45 2.53 3.63 -2.09
CA LEU A 45 1.64 4.68 -1.57
C LEU A 45 0.19 4.21 -1.54
N VAL A 46 -0.38 4.17 -0.33
CA VAL A 46 -1.80 3.94 -0.11
C VAL A 46 -2.51 5.29 -0.03
N PRO A 47 -3.33 5.67 -1.01
CA PRO A 47 -4.02 6.95 -0.99
C PRO A 47 -5.31 6.89 -0.16
N LYS A 48 -5.79 8.04 0.31
CA LYS A 48 -7.13 8.23 0.91
C LYS A 48 -7.41 7.33 2.12
N VAL A 49 -6.39 7.09 2.95
CA VAL A 49 -6.54 6.37 4.22
C VAL A 49 -7.29 7.24 5.23
N GLU A 50 -8.35 6.70 5.82
CA GLU A 50 -9.10 7.38 6.88
C GLU A 50 -8.28 7.46 8.17
N GLN A 51 -8.49 8.52 8.95
CA GLN A 51 -7.92 8.61 10.30
C GLN A 51 -8.86 7.94 11.32
N PRO A 52 -8.34 7.31 12.40
CA PRO A 52 -6.92 7.12 12.72
C PRO A 52 -6.19 6.17 11.75
N LEU A 53 -4.87 6.31 11.60
CA LEU A 53 -4.06 5.45 10.73
C LEU A 53 -3.86 4.07 11.37
N THR A 54 -4.87 3.23 11.25
CA THR A 54 -4.84 1.85 11.72
C THR A 54 -4.50 0.89 10.58
N VAL A 55 -4.07 -0.32 10.93
CA VAL A 55 -3.83 -1.38 9.94
C VAL A 55 -5.06 -1.61 9.06
N ASP A 56 -6.24 -1.69 9.67
CA ASP A 56 -7.49 -1.95 8.95
C ASP A 56 -7.85 -0.82 8.00
N ASN A 57 -7.74 0.45 8.44
CA ASN A 57 -8.03 1.60 7.57
C ASN A 57 -7.07 1.68 6.37
N ILE A 58 -5.80 1.31 6.57
CA ILE A 58 -4.81 1.23 5.49
C ILE A 58 -5.17 0.11 4.51
N VAL A 59 -5.53 -1.07 5.01
CA VAL A 59 -5.94 -2.21 4.19
C VAL A 59 -7.18 -1.88 3.37
N ASP A 60 -8.21 -1.30 3.98
CA ASP A 60 -9.46 -0.93 3.31
C ASP A 60 -9.21 0.10 2.19
N ALA A 61 -8.40 1.12 2.46
CA ALA A 61 -8.02 2.11 1.47
C ALA A 61 -7.21 1.51 0.32
N ALA A 62 -6.31 0.56 0.62
CA ALA A 62 -5.54 -0.14 -0.40
C ALA A 62 -6.45 -1.02 -1.29
N ILE A 63 -7.38 -1.77 -0.69
CA ILE A 63 -8.38 -2.58 -1.41
C ILE A 63 -9.23 -1.70 -2.33
N ALA A 64 -9.74 -0.58 -1.80
CA ALA A 64 -10.54 0.36 -2.58
C ALA A 64 -9.75 0.96 -3.74
N SER A 65 -8.47 1.28 -3.52
CA SER A 65 -7.58 1.82 -4.56
C SER A 65 -7.20 0.80 -5.63
N GLU A 66 -7.08 -0.48 -5.29
CA GLU A 66 -6.61 -1.51 -6.21
C GLU A 66 -7.74 -2.16 -7.02
N TYR A 67 -8.86 -2.49 -6.38
CA TYR A 67 -9.92 -3.29 -7.00
C TYR A 67 -11.17 -2.48 -7.37
N GLY A 68 -11.38 -1.32 -6.74
CA GLY A 68 -12.64 -0.57 -6.86
C GLY A 68 -13.87 -1.38 -6.42
N GLU A 69 -15.05 -0.79 -6.53
CA GLU A 69 -16.29 -1.41 -6.03
C GLU A 69 -16.71 -2.65 -6.84
N ASP A 70 -16.62 -2.59 -8.16
CA ASP A 70 -17.03 -3.69 -9.04
C ASP A 70 -16.09 -4.90 -8.93
N GLY A 71 -14.79 -4.65 -8.75
CA GLY A 71 -13.81 -5.72 -8.51
C GLY A 71 -14.10 -6.44 -7.19
N GLN A 72 -14.36 -5.68 -6.12
CA GLN A 72 -14.74 -6.26 -4.83
C GLN A 72 -16.03 -7.10 -4.91
N LYS A 73 -17.06 -6.63 -5.63
CA LYS A 73 -18.29 -7.41 -5.86
C LYS A 73 -18.03 -8.72 -6.59
N ARG A 74 -17.14 -8.72 -7.59
CA ARG A 74 -16.76 -9.92 -8.35
C ARG A 74 -16.00 -10.92 -7.48
N ILE A 75 -15.03 -10.44 -6.70
CA ILE A 75 -14.29 -11.25 -5.71
C ILE A 75 -15.27 -11.90 -4.73
N LEU A 76 -16.18 -11.12 -4.14
CA LEU A 76 -17.17 -11.63 -3.19
C LEU A 76 -18.07 -12.71 -3.82
N ARG A 77 -18.53 -12.49 -5.06
CA ARG A 77 -19.35 -13.47 -5.79
C ARG A 77 -18.63 -14.81 -5.98
N ASN A 78 -17.32 -14.76 -6.21
CA ASN A 78 -16.51 -15.95 -6.46
C ASN A 78 -15.88 -16.53 -5.18
N MET A 79 -16.06 -15.91 -4.01
CA MET A 79 -15.38 -16.32 -2.77
C MET A 79 -15.68 -17.76 -2.33
N ALA A 80 -16.90 -18.25 -2.58
CA ALA A 80 -17.30 -19.62 -2.29
C ALA A 80 -16.91 -20.62 -3.39
N ARG A 81 -16.48 -20.13 -4.56
CA ARG A 81 -15.96 -20.96 -5.64
C ARG A 81 -14.50 -21.24 -5.30
N GLY A 82 -14.26 -22.36 -4.60
CA GLY A 82 -12.91 -22.76 -4.21
C GLY A 82 -11.93 -22.68 -5.39
N ASN A 83 -10.70 -22.21 -5.11
CA ASN A 83 -9.61 -22.02 -6.08
C ASN A 83 -9.82 -20.95 -7.16
N ASP A 84 -10.66 -19.93 -6.93
CA ASP A 84 -10.74 -18.78 -7.83
C ASP A 84 -9.42 -17.96 -7.79
N PRO A 85 -8.74 -17.76 -8.94
CA PRO A 85 -7.46 -17.04 -8.99
C PRO A 85 -7.56 -15.57 -8.54
N GLU A 86 -8.71 -14.93 -8.77
CA GLU A 86 -8.91 -13.53 -8.39
C GLU A 86 -9.06 -13.40 -6.87
N VAL A 87 -9.78 -14.34 -6.25
CA VAL A 87 -9.88 -14.44 -4.78
C VAL A 87 -8.52 -14.73 -4.15
N ALA A 88 -7.71 -15.60 -4.76
CA ALA A 88 -6.35 -15.88 -4.29
C ALA A 88 -5.43 -14.64 -4.37
N ALA A 89 -5.48 -13.91 -5.50
CA ALA A 89 -4.73 -12.67 -5.67
C ALA A 89 -5.15 -11.60 -4.67
N PHE A 90 -6.46 -11.44 -4.44
CA PHE A 90 -7.00 -10.54 -3.44
C PHE A 90 -6.49 -10.87 -2.04
N ASN A 91 -6.57 -12.13 -1.62
CA ASN A 91 -6.10 -12.56 -0.31
C ASN A 91 -4.59 -12.32 -0.14
N SER A 92 -3.80 -12.58 -1.18
CA SER A 92 -2.36 -12.30 -1.16
C SER A 92 -2.09 -10.81 -1.00
N PHE A 93 -2.79 -9.97 -1.77
CA PHE A 93 -2.66 -8.51 -1.68
C PHE A 93 -3.04 -7.98 -0.29
N VAL A 94 -4.17 -8.41 0.26
CA VAL A 94 -4.61 -7.99 1.60
C VAL A 94 -3.58 -8.38 2.66
N ASN A 95 -3.03 -9.60 2.57
CA ASN A 95 -1.99 -10.05 3.49
C ASN A 95 -0.70 -9.23 3.35
N GLU A 96 -0.27 -8.94 2.12
CA GLU A 96 0.90 -8.10 1.85
C GLU A 96 0.77 -6.72 2.50
N ILE A 97 -0.37 -6.03 2.29
CA ILE A 97 -0.61 -4.71 2.86
C ILE A 97 -0.69 -4.75 4.38
N ARG A 98 -1.36 -5.76 4.94
CA ARG A 98 -1.49 -5.94 6.39
C ARG A 98 -0.11 -6.10 7.04
N GLU A 99 0.73 -6.97 6.50
CA GLU A 99 2.07 -7.20 7.05
C GLU A 99 2.97 -5.98 6.85
N ALA A 100 2.86 -5.28 5.71
CA ALA A 100 3.56 -4.02 5.49
C ALA A 100 3.15 -2.91 6.48
N ALA A 101 1.85 -2.78 6.79
CA ALA A 101 1.34 -1.81 7.74
C ALA A 101 1.82 -2.11 9.17
N LYS A 102 1.77 -3.39 9.59
CA LYS A 102 2.33 -3.81 10.89
C LYS A 102 3.83 -3.56 10.98
N ALA A 103 4.59 -3.86 9.92
CA ALA A 103 6.02 -3.62 9.88
C ALA A 103 6.37 -2.13 9.95
N ALA A 104 5.47 -1.26 9.47
CA ALA A 104 5.58 0.19 9.61
C ALA A 104 5.16 0.73 10.99
N GLY A 105 4.67 -0.14 11.89
CA GLY A 105 4.33 0.20 13.28
C GLY A 105 2.91 0.72 13.49
N TYR A 106 2.00 0.52 12.53
CA TYR A 106 0.59 0.83 12.72
C TYR A 106 -0.11 -0.28 13.52
N GLU A 107 -1.06 0.12 14.38
CA GLU A 107 -1.90 -0.76 15.20
C GLU A 107 -3.32 -0.88 14.64
#